data_AF-A0A176VX46-F1
#
_entry.id   AF-A0A176VX46-F1
#
_cell.length_a   1.000
_cell.length_b   1.000
_cell.length_c   1.000
_cell.angle_alpha   90.00
_cell.angle_beta   90.00
_cell.angle_gamma   90.00
#
_symmetry.space_group_name_H-M   'P 1'
#
loop_
_entity.id
_entity.type
_entity.pdbx_description
1 polymer ?
#
loop_
_entity_poly.entity_id
_entity_poly.type
_entity_poly.pdbx_seq_one_letter_code
_entity_poly.pdbx_strand_id
1 'polypeptide(L)'
;MDAGIIAAFKRHYRCFHLQNALDRDEKNEVNLYKVDQLTAMRWCLASWNEISQQTIENCFRHTGLFEAVEDNHRAFLEEEQVEEELTDALHMLPLRDPMSIASLLNPIEESGVEHMFLNDEEIANLVTGQENDPSIGDPEEEKPAQLTRAEKLKGLSVVISMLNPADPVEHQVLRLQLSYKYITK
;
A
#
# COMPACT_ATOMS: atom_id res chain seq x y z
N MET A 1 -13.55 -9.84 -4.99
CA MET A 1 -12.68 -10.86 -4.36
C MET A 1 -12.18 -10.15 -3.11
N ASP A 2 -12.92 -10.26 -2.03
CA ASP A 2 -12.82 -9.26 -0.97
C ASP A 2 -12.02 -9.88 0.16
N ALA A 3 -10.69 -9.86 0.01
CA ALA A 3 -9.82 -10.07 1.16
C ALA A 3 -10.25 -9.03 2.22
N GLY A 4 -10.63 -9.47 3.42
CA GLY A 4 -11.31 -8.59 4.39
C GLY A 4 -10.55 -7.29 4.70
N ILE A 5 -9.22 -7.28 4.56
CA ILE A 5 -8.37 -6.09 4.69
C ILE A 5 -8.70 -5.03 3.63
N ILE A 6 -8.93 -5.46 2.38
CA ILE A 6 -9.31 -4.54 1.28
C ILE A 6 -10.67 -3.92 1.57
N ALA A 7 -11.64 -4.73 2.02
CA ALA A 7 -12.96 -4.25 2.37
C ALA A 7 -12.91 -3.24 3.53
N ALA A 8 -12.14 -3.54 4.59
CA ALA A 8 -11.91 -2.63 5.71
C ALA A 8 -11.28 -1.32 5.23
N PHE A 9 -10.19 -1.40 4.46
CA PHE A 9 -9.52 -0.24 3.90
C PHE A 9 -10.46 0.67 3.10
N LYS A 10 -11.27 0.08 2.22
CA LYS A 10 -12.25 0.82 1.41
C LYS A 10 -13.27 1.55 2.27
N ARG A 11 -13.80 0.91 3.33
CA ARG A 11 -14.75 1.55 4.26
C ARG A 11 -14.14 2.77 4.94
N HIS A 12 -12.95 2.61 5.52
CA HIS A 12 -12.22 3.72 6.15
C HIS A 12 -11.91 4.86 5.17
N TYR A 13 -11.44 4.55 3.97
CA TYR A 13 -11.18 5.57 2.94
C TYR A 13 -12.45 6.32 2.54
N ARG A 14 -13.56 5.61 2.38
CA ARG A 14 -14.84 6.22 1.99
C ARG A 14 -15.40 7.12 3.09
N CYS A 15 -15.11 6.88 4.37
CA CYS A 15 -15.48 7.79 5.45
C CYS A 15 -14.86 9.18 5.25
N PHE A 16 -13.54 9.25 5.00
CA PHE A 16 -12.88 10.51 4.68
C PHE A 16 -13.45 11.19 3.43
N HIS A 17 -13.75 10.39 2.40
CA HIS A 17 -14.29 10.90 1.15
C HIS A 17 -15.69 11.53 1.32
N LEU A 18 -16.59 10.87 2.07
CA LEU A 18 -17.93 11.39 2.33
C LEU A 18 -17.92 12.58 3.30
N GLN A 19 -17.07 12.55 4.33
CA GLN A 19 -16.87 13.70 5.22
C GLN A 19 -16.41 14.94 4.44
N ASN A 20 -15.43 14.80 3.54
CA ASN A 20 -15.01 15.90 2.67
C ASN A 20 -16.14 16.36 1.73
N ALA A 21 -17.00 15.45 1.26
CA ALA A 21 -18.15 15.83 0.45
C ALA A 21 -19.17 16.66 1.25
N LEU A 22 -19.42 16.31 2.51
CA LEU A 22 -20.25 17.09 3.44
C LEU A 22 -19.64 18.47 3.70
N ASP A 23 -18.35 18.54 4.03
CA ASP A 23 -17.64 19.81 4.25
C ASP A 23 -17.70 20.74 3.04
N ARG A 24 -17.68 20.17 1.83
CA ARG A 24 -17.80 20.90 0.56
C ARG A 24 -19.22 21.36 0.31
N ASP A 25 -20.21 20.56 0.67
CA ASP A 25 -21.63 20.92 0.57
C ASP A 25 -21.97 22.07 1.50
N GLU A 26 -21.49 22.04 2.74
CA GLU A 26 -21.61 23.16 3.70
C GLU A 26 -21.01 24.46 3.15
N LYS A 27 -19.93 24.35 2.37
CA LYS A 27 -19.28 25.49 1.69
C LYS A 27 -19.95 25.86 0.35
N ASN A 28 -21.02 25.18 -0.03
CA ASN A 28 -21.73 25.34 -1.31
C ASN A 28 -20.79 25.19 -2.53
N GLU A 29 -19.82 24.28 -2.45
CA GLU A 29 -18.92 23.99 -3.57
C GLU A 29 -19.64 23.18 -4.65
N VAL A 30 -19.39 23.52 -5.92
CA VAL A 30 -20.08 22.88 -7.05
C VAL A 30 -19.70 21.40 -7.22
N ASN A 31 -18.45 21.04 -6.92
CA ASN A 31 -17.97 19.66 -7.06
C ASN A 31 -17.70 19.05 -5.68
N LEU A 32 -18.73 18.40 -5.12
CA LEU A 32 -18.69 17.80 -3.78
C LEU A 32 -17.61 16.71 -3.63
N TYR A 33 -17.33 15.96 -4.68
CA TYR A 33 -16.41 14.81 -4.62
C TYR A 33 -15.01 15.12 -5.15
N LYS A 34 -14.67 16.39 -5.38
CA LYS A 34 -13.33 16.76 -5.83
C LYS A 34 -12.31 16.53 -4.72
N VAL A 35 -11.27 15.78 -5.05
CA VAL A 35 -10.13 15.48 -4.19
C VAL A 35 -8.85 15.57 -5.02
N ASP A 36 -7.82 16.22 -4.50
CA ASP A 36 -6.49 16.22 -5.12
C ASP A 36 -5.68 14.98 -4.70
N GLN A 37 -4.67 14.64 -5.50
CA GLN A 37 -3.88 13.42 -5.28
C GLN A 37 -3.17 13.39 -3.93
N LEU A 38 -2.66 14.52 -3.43
CA LEU A 38 -1.97 14.57 -2.14
C LEU A 38 -2.94 14.29 -0.99
N THR A 39 -4.14 14.87 -1.04
CA THR A 39 -5.20 14.60 -0.07
C THR A 39 -5.63 13.14 -0.10
N ALA A 40 -5.86 12.57 -1.29
CA ALA A 40 -6.18 11.15 -1.44
C ALA A 40 -5.09 10.24 -0.86
N MET A 41 -3.81 10.52 -1.13
CA MET A 41 -2.69 9.74 -0.58
C MET A 41 -2.61 9.82 0.96
N ARG A 42 -2.90 10.99 1.54
CA ARG A 42 -2.98 11.16 2.99
C ARG A 42 -4.13 10.35 3.59
N TRP A 43 -5.28 10.34 2.93
CA TRP A 43 -6.41 9.49 3.36
C TRP A 43 -6.10 8.02 3.24
N CYS A 44 -5.38 7.57 2.20
CA CYS A 44 -4.91 6.18 2.13
C CYS A 44 -4.06 5.82 3.36
N LEU A 45 -3.10 6.67 3.72
CA LEU A 45 -2.27 6.45 4.90
C LEU A 45 -3.09 6.44 6.20
N ALA A 46 -4.01 7.40 6.36
CA ALA A 46 -4.88 7.46 7.53
C ALA A 46 -5.76 6.21 7.62
N SER A 47 -6.44 5.85 6.53
CA SER A 47 -7.32 4.67 6.44
C SER A 47 -6.57 3.38 6.78
N TRP A 48 -5.33 3.23 6.33
CA TRP A 48 -4.51 2.08 6.69
C TRP A 48 -4.23 2.00 8.20
N ASN A 49 -3.96 3.15 8.84
CA ASN A 49 -3.67 3.22 10.27
C ASN A 49 -4.91 3.02 11.16
N GLU A 50 -6.12 3.27 10.63
CA GLU A 50 -7.40 3.02 11.33
C GLU A 50 -7.78 1.53 11.35
N ILE A 51 -7.24 0.71 10.44
CA ILE A 51 -7.50 -0.73 10.45
C ILE A 51 -6.80 -1.35 11.66
N SER A 52 -7.58 -1.91 12.58
CA SER A 52 -7.04 -2.53 13.79
C SER A 52 -6.23 -3.78 13.48
N GLN A 53 -5.24 -4.07 14.32
CA GLN A 53 -4.49 -5.33 14.24
C GLN A 53 -5.43 -6.54 14.31
N GLN A 54 -6.51 -6.44 15.08
CA GLN A 54 -7.51 -7.51 15.21
C GLN A 54 -8.27 -7.72 13.90
N THR A 55 -8.65 -6.66 13.18
CA THR A 55 -9.25 -6.78 11.85
C THR A 55 -8.29 -7.50 10.89
N ILE A 56 -7.00 -7.14 10.90
CA ILE A 56 -5.97 -7.79 10.07
C ILE A 56 -5.85 -9.29 10.42
N GLU A 57 -5.72 -9.61 11.71
CA GLU A 57 -5.64 -11.00 12.20
C GLU A 57 -6.87 -11.83 11.80
N ASN A 58 -8.07 -11.29 11.98
CA ASN A 58 -9.33 -11.93 11.57
C ASN A 58 -9.33 -12.21 10.06
N CYS A 59 -8.87 -11.27 9.24
CA CYS A 59 -8.80 -11.45 7.79
C CYS A 59 -7.83 -12.57 7.40
N PHE A 60 -6.66 -12.63 8.03
CA PHE A 60 -5.70 -13.70 7.78
C PHE A 60 -6.16 -15.06 8.33
N ARG A 61 -7.04 -15.11 9.34
CA ARG A 61 -7.61 -16.38 9.84
C ARG A 61 -8.30 -17.17 8.72
N HIS A 62 -8.96 -16.50 7.79
CA HIS A 62 -9.63 -17.16 6.66
C HIS A 62 -8.67 -17.83 5.66
N THR A 63 -7.36 -17.53 5.73
CA THR A 63 -6.35 -18.16 4.87
C THR A 63 -5.89 -19.53 5.39
N GLY A 64 -6.27 -19.92 6.61
CA GLY A 64 -5.82 -21.16 7.25
C GLY A 64 -4.35 -21.16 7.67
N LEU A 65 -3.66 -20.02 7.58
CA LEU A 65 -2.25 -19.86 7.99
C LEU A 65 -2.05 -19.80 9.51
N PHE A 66 -3.13 -19.61 10.27
CA PHE A 66 -3.12 -19.45 11.72
C PHE A 66 -4.09 -20.43 12.38
N GLU A 67 -3.74 -20.95 13.55
CA GLU A 67 -4.65 -21.76 14.37
C GLU A 67 -5.84 -20.92 14.84
N ALA A 68 -7.04 -21.50 14.81
CA ALA A 68 -8.26 -20.81 15.22
C ALA A 68 -8.25 -20.57 16.74
N VAL A 69 -7.87 -19.36 17.16
CA VAL A 69 -8.15 -18.83 18.50
C VAL A 69 -9.57 -18.21 18.50
N GLU A 70 -10.20 -18.13 19.68
CA GLU A 70 -11.59 -17.70 19.87
C GLU A 70 -12.01 -16.46 19.05
N ASP A 71 -13.28 -16.44 18.65
CA ASP A 71 -13.88 -15.44 17.79
C ASP A 71 -13.81 -14.04 18.43
N ASN A 72 -13.16 -13.10 17.73
CA ASN A 72 -12.89 -11.77 18.27
C ASN A 72 -13.99 -10.79 17.83
N HIS A 73 -15.12 -10.86 18.53
CA HIS A 73 -16.31 -10.03 18.29
C HIS A 73 -16.04 -8.53 18.22
N ARG A 74 -14.99 -8.03 18.88
CA ARG A 74 -14.68 -6.61 18.94
C ARG A 74 -14.37 -6.02 17.57
N ALA A 75 -13.52 -6.67 16.77
CA ALA A 75 -13.18 -6.18 15.43
C ALA A 75 -14.40 -6.17 14.50
N PHE A 76 -15.31 -7.14 14.63
CA PHE A 76 -16.57 -7.12 13.87
C PHE A 76 -17.42 -5.91 14.23
N LEU A 77 -17.56 -5.59 15.52
CA LEU A 77 -18.32 -4.42 15.98
C LEU A 77 -17.69 -3.10 15.52
N GLU A 78 -16.36 -2.98 15.55
CA GLU A 78 -15.63 -1.80 15.06
C GLU A 78 -15.91 -1.58 13.57
N GLU A 79 -15.84 -2.63 12.75
CA GLU A 79 -16.06 -2.52 11.31
C GLU A 79 -17.54 -2.27 10.94
N GLU A 80 -18.48 -2.80 11.73
CA GLU A 80 -19.92 -2.54 11.60
C GLU A 80 -20.26 -1.08 11.93
N GLN A 81 -19.68 -0.52 13.00
CA GLN A 81 -19.84 0.88 13.35
C GLN A 81 -19.36 1.81 12.23
N VAL A 82 -18.21 1.51 11.63
CA VAL A 82 -17.68 2.29 10.49
C VAL A 82 -18.65 2.25 9.30
N GLU A 83 -19.32 1.12 9.05
CA GLU A 83 -20.31 1.01 7.97
C GLU A 83 -21.60 1.79 8.27
N GLU A 84 -22.02 1.83 9.53
CA GLU A 84 -23.14 2.68 9.98
C GLU A 84 -22.82 4.16 9.80
N GLU A 85 -21.64 4.62 10.25
CA GLU A 85 -21.19 6.01 10.07
C GLU A 85 -21.13 6.39 8.59
N LEU A 86 -20.68 5.48 7.73
CA LEU A 86 -20.64 5.70 6.29
C LEU A 86 -22.05 5.80 5.68
N THR A 87 -22.98 4.98 6.17
CA THR A 87 -24.38 5.02 5.78
C THR A 87 -25.01 6.36 6.15
N ASP A 88 -24.78 6.83 7.37
CA ASP A 88 -25.28 8.12 7.85
C ASP A 88 -24.72 9.28 7.03
N ALA A 89 -23.40 9.29 6.80
CA ALA A 89 -22.75 10.32 5.98
C ALA A 89 -23.32 10.38 4.56
N LEU A 90 -23.66 9.23 3.97
CA LEU A 90 -24.26 9.17 2.64
C LEU A 90 -25.69 9.73 2.61
N HIS A 91 -26.49 9.46 3.65
CA HIS A 91 -27.85 10.00 3.77
C HIS A 91 -27.88 11.51 4.04
N MET A 92 -26.83 12.07 4.63
CA MET A 92 -26.72 13.50 4.90
C MET A 92 -26.40 14.33 3.66
N LEU A 93 -25.89 13.71 2.59
CA LEU A 93 -25.61 14.42 1.34
C LEU A 93 -26.90 14.72 0.56
N PRO A 94 -26.95 15.82 -0.22
CA PRO A 94 -28.13 16.20 -0.99
C PRO A 94 -28.28 15.37 -2.28
N LEU A 95 -28.34 14.05 -2.13
CA LEU A 95 -28.51 13.10 -3.22
C LEU A 95 -29.98 12.73 -3.39
N ARG A 96 -30.47 12.76 -4.64
CA ARG A 96 -31.86 12.38 -4.95
C ARG A 96 -32.11 10.89 -4.75
N ASP A 97 -31.12 10.07 -5.07
CA ASP A 97 -31.18 8.60 -5.04
C ASP A 97 -29.77 8.07 -4.77
N PRO A 98 -29.35 7.96 -3.50
CA PRO A 98 -28.02 7.47 -3.15
C PRO A 98 -27.89 5.98 -3.44
N MET A 99 -26.74 5.56 -3.98
CA MET A 99 -26.44 4.13 -4.15
C MET A 99 -26.24 3.44 -2.80
N SER A 100 -26.34 2.11 -2.75
CA SER A 100 -26.04 1.36 -1.52
C SER A 100 -24.54 1.43 -1.16
N ILE A 101 -24.23 1.30 0.13
CA ILE A 101 -22.84 1.20 0.61
C ILE A 101 -22.10 0.05 -0.05
N ALA A 102 -22.73 -1.12 -0.17
CA ALA A 102 -22.14 -2.27 -0.86
C ALA A 102 -21.68 -1.92 -2.29
N SER A 103 -22.50 -1.18 -3.03
CA SER A 103 -22.17 -0.77 -4.40
C SER A 103 -21.15 0.38 -4.44
N LEU A 104 -21.10 1.24 -3.41
CA LEU A 104 -20.10 2.32 -3.26
C LEU A 104 -18.69 1.77 -2.98
N LEU A 105 -18.62 0.71 -2.17
CA LEU A 105 -17.38 0.02 -1.81
C LEU A 105 -16.88 -0.87 -2.94
N ASN A 106 -17.80 -1.50 -3.67
CA ASN A 106 -17.48 -2.43 -4.75
C ASN A 106 -18.09 -1.94 -6.07
N PRO A 107 -17.51 -0.88 -6.67
CA PRO A 107 -17.98 -0.34 -7.94
C PRO A 107 -17.75 -1.34 -9.08
N ILE A 108 -18.64 -1.34 -10.07
CA ILE A 108 -18.65 -2.32 -11.16
C ILE A 108 -17.36 -2.22 -11.99
N GLU A 109 -16.77 -1.04 -12.07
CA GLU A 109 -15.53 -0.75 -12.77
C GLU A 109 -14.33 -1.54 -12.22
N GLU A 110 -14.34 -1.90 -10.94
CA GLU A 110 -13.30 -2.74 -10.33
C GLU A 110 -13.49 -4.24 -10.64
N SER A 111 -14.70 -4.66 -11.05
CA SER A 111 -15.02 -6.08 -11.27
C SER A 111 -14.43 -6.66 -12.56
N GLY A 112 -14.01 -5.82 -13.50
CA GLY A 112 -13.51 -6.22 -14.83
C GLY A 112 -12.01 -6.01 -15.04
N VAL A 113 -11.29 -5.56 -14.00
CA VAL A 113 -9.82 -5.47 -14.06
C VAL A 113 -9.29 -6.89 -13.88
N GLU A 114 -9.13 -7.61 -14.99
CA GLU A 114 -8.28 -8.80 -15.04
C GLU A 114 -6.86 -8.33 -14.69
N HIS A 115 -6.52 -8.36 -13.41
CA HIS A 115 -5.12 -8.33 -13.01
C HIS A 115 -4.43 -9.45 -13.80
N MET A 116 -3.29 -9.17 -14.42
CA MET A 116 -2.45 -10.22 -14.99
C MET A 116 -2.12 -11.18 -13.85
N PHE A 117 -2.83 -12.30 -13.80
CA PHE A 117 -2.50 -13.40 -12.91
C PHE A 117 -1.29 -14.06 -13.53
N LEU A 118 -0.12 -13.64 -13.05
CA LEU A 118 1.09 -14.38 -13.32
C LEU A 118 0.93 -15.75 -12.65
N ASN A 119 1.12 -16.81 -13.41
CA ASN A 119 1.20 -18.13 -12.83
C ASN A 119 2.49 -18.27 -12.00
N ASP A 120 2.56 -19.29 -11.15
CA ASP A 120 3.72 -19.48 -10.25
C ASP A 120 5.06 -19.54 -11.01
N GLU A 121 5.05 -20.04 -12.25
CA GLU A 121 6.24 -20.13 -13.11
C GLU A 121 6.64 -18.74 -13.65
N GLU A 122 5.67 -17.91 -14.07
CA GLU A 122 5.88 -16.52 -14.48
C GLU A 122 6.39 -15.66 -13.31
N ILE A 123 5.85 -15.85 -12.10
CA ILE A 123 6.31 -15.19 -10.88
C ILE A 123 7.75 -15.60 -10.58
N ALA A 124 8.05 -16.89 -10.63
CA ALA A 124 9.40 -17.39 -10.42
C ALA A 124 10.38 -16.79 -11.45
N ASN A 125 9.99 -16.76 -12.73
CA ASN A 125 10.81 -16.23 -13.82
C ASN A 125 11.12 -14.74 -13.68
N LEU A 126 10.18 -13.92 -13.19
CA LEU A 126 10.42 -12.49 -12.90
C LEU A 126 11.46 -12.27 -11.80
N VAL A 127 11.48 -13.16 -10.80
CA VAL A 127 12.42 -13.08 -9.67
C VAL A 127 13.78 -13.66 -10.04
N THR A 128 13.81 -14.68 -10.91
CA THR A 128 15.04 -15.36 -11.31
C THR A 128 15.74 -14.74 -12.53
N GLY A 129 15.09 -13.82 -13.25
CA GLY A 129 15.68 -13.09 -14.38
C GLY A 129 15.94 -13.99 -15.59
N GLN A 130 15.03 -14.03 -16.56
CA GLN A 130 15.35 -14.61 -17.86
C GLN A 130 16.17 -13.59 -18.68
N GLU A 131 17.51 -13.75 -18.68
CA GLU A 131 18.41 -13.23 -19.72
C GLU A 131 18.27 -14.03 -21.03
N ASN A 132 17.05 -14.25 -21.52
CA ASN A 132 16.83 -14.99 -22.75
C ASN A 132 15.98 -14.15 -23.72
N ASP A 133 16.59 -13.10 -24.27
CA ASP A 133 16.14 -12.52 -25.54
C ASP A 133 16.92 -13.18 -26.69
N PRO A 134 16.31 -14.07 -27.50
CA PRO A 134 16.99 -14.81 -28.55
C PRO A 134 17.04 -14.03 -29.87
N SER A 135 17.33 -12.73 -29.86
CA SER A 135 17.63 -12.01 -31.10
C SER A 135 18.43 -10.72 -30.86
N ILE A 136 19.76 -10.81 -30.97
CA ILE A 136 20.66 -9.92 -31.72
C ILE A 136 22.09 -10.40 -31.41
N GLY A 137 22.87 -10.68 -32.46
CA GLY A 137 24.12 -11.44 -32.42
C GLY A 137 25.18 -10.91 -31.46
N ASP A 138 25.99 -11.85 -30.95
CA ASP A 138 27.18 -11.70 -30.13
C ASP A 138 27.88 -10.33 -30.24
N PRO A 139 27.96 -9.62 -29.11
CA PRO A 139 29.20 -9.01 -28.68
C PRO A 139 29.56 -9.56 -27.30
N GLU A 140 30.63 -10.36 -27.24
CA GLU A 140 31.32 -10.87 -26.05
C GLU A 140 30.68 -10.47 -24.70
N GLU A 141 29.94 -11.40 -24.08
CA GLU A 141 29.45 -11.26 -22.71
C GLU A 141 30.61 -11.00 -21.72
N GLU A 142 30.84 -9.74 -21.36
CA GLU A 142 31.57 -9.39 -20.15
C GLU A 142 30.74 -9.87 -18.94
N LYS A 143 31.11 -11.04 -18.41
CA LYS A 143 30.52 -11.58 -17.17
C LYS A 143 30.51 -10.49 -16.09
N PRO A 144 29.34 -10.13 -15.52
CA PRO A 144 29.29 -9.08 -14.50
C PRO A 144 30.18 -9.48 -13.31
N ALA A 145 31.05 -8.56 -12.90
CA ALA A 145 32.01 -8.78 -11.82
C ALA A 145 31.27 -9.22 -10.55
N GLN A 146 31.45 -10.48 -10.15
CA GLN A 146 30.88 -10.99 -8.92
C GLN A 146 31.54 -10.30 -7.73
N LEU A 147 30.79 -9.43 -7.03
CA LEU A 147 31.27 -8.79 -5.80
C LEU A 147 31.68 -9.87 -4.79
N THR A 148 32.89 -9.70 -4.25
CA THR A 148 33.41 -10.54 -3.18
C THR A 148 32.56 -10.38 -1.91
N ARG A 149 32.59 -11.38 -1.04
CA ARG A 149 31.90 -11.33 0.27
C ARG A 149 32.30 -10.08 1.07
N ALA A 150 33.55 -9.64 0.97
CA ALA A 150 34.04 -8.46 1.65
C ALA A 150 33.38 -7.17 1.12
N GLU A 151 33.22 -7.05 -0.20
CA GLU A 151 32.57 -5.89 -0.82
C GLU A 151 31.08 -5.85 -0.50
N LYS A 152 30.42 -7.01 -0.49
CA LYS A 152 29.01 -7.14 -0.07
C LYS A 152 28.82 -6.71 1.39
N LEU A 153 29.67 -7.18 2.29
CA LEU A 153 29.62 -6.78 3.71
C LEU A 153 29.93 -5.29 3.90
N LYS A 154 30.85 -4.73 3.12
CA LYS A 154 31.17 -3.31 3.14
C LYS A 154 29.99 -2.46 2.67
N GLY A 155 29.32 -2.85 1.59
CA GLY A 155 28.10 -2.18 1.10
C GLY A 155 26.98 -2.22 2.14
N LEU A 156 26.74 -3.38 2.74
CA LEU A 156 25.69 -3.56 3.76
C LEU A 156 26.00 -2.74 5.03
N SER A 157 27.27 -2.65 5.45
CA SER A 157 27.70 -1.79 6.55
C SER A 157 27.48 -0.31 6.28
N VAL A 158 27.64 0.14 5.03
CA VAL A 158 27.38 1.54 4.66
C VAL A 158 25.88 1.84 4.76
N VAL A 159 25.03 0.97 4.22
CA VAL A 159 23.57 1.16 4.26
C VAL A 159 23.04 1.16 5.70
N ILE A 160 23.50 0.24 6.55
CA ILE A 160 23.14 0.23 7.99
C ILE A 160 23.54 1.55 8.67
N SER A 161 24.69 2.12 8.31
CA SER A 161 25.14 3.39 8.88
C SER A 161 24.34 4.61 8.40
N MET A 162 23.74 4.54 7.21
CA MET A 162 22.86 5.58 6.67
C MET A 162 21.46 5.53 7.25
N LEU A 163 20.99 4.33 7.61
CA LEU A 163 19.64 4.11 8.14
C LEU A 163 19.56 4.26 9.66
N ASN A 164 20.65 4.59 10.35
CA ASN A 164 20.64 4.73 11.81
C ASN A 164 19.98 6.07 12.21
N PRO A 165 18.78 6.05 12.82
CA PRO A 165 18.00 7.27 13.10
C PRO A 165 18.58 8.13 14.24
N ALA A 166 19.67 7.69 14.88
CA ALA A 166 20.33 8.40 15.97
C ALA A 166 21.34 9.48 15.52
N ASP A 167 21.57 9.65 14.21
CA ASP A 167 22.59 10.57 13.67
C ASP A 167 21.94 11.71 12.85
N PRO A 168 22.05 12.99 13.27
CA PRO A 168 21.45 14.13 12.56
C PRO A 168 21.95 14.25 11.13
N VAL A 169 21.05 14.64 10.22
CA VAL A 169 21.24 14.69 8.75
C VAL A 169 22.54 15.40 8.31
N GLU A 170 23.04 16.38 9.07
CA GLU A 170 24.30 17.09 8.78
C GLU A 170 25.54 16.19 8.87
N HIS A 171 25.55 15.19 9.76
CA HIS A 171 26.66 14.23 9.90
C HIS A 171 26.70 13.20 8.75
N GLN A 172 25.58 12.99 8.07
CA GLN A 172 25.46 12.06 6.94
C GLN A 172 26.15 12.60 5.68
N VAL A 173 26.08 13.92 5.45
CA VAL A 173 26.68 14.58 4.27
C VAL A 173 28.21 14.62 4.35
N LEU A 174 28.78 14.87 5.53
CA LEU A 174 30.24 14.88 5.73
C LEU A 174 30.86 13.49 5.57
N ARG A 175 30.13 12.42 5.94
CA ARG A 175 30.58 11.03 5.73
C ARG A 175 30.60 10.64 4.25
N LEU A 176 29.64 11.08 3.46
CA LEU A 176 29.61 10.85 2.00
C LEU A 176 30.85 11.42 1.29
N GLN A 177 31.30 12.61 1.69
CA GLN A 177 32.49 13.23 1.08
C GLN A 177 33.80 12.52 1.49
N LEU A 178 33.87 12.01 2.71
CA LEU A 178 35.03 11.25 3.16
C LEU A 178 35.08 9.86 2.51
N SER A 179 33.96 9.13 2.43
CA SER A 179 33.93 7.79 1.84
C SER A 179 34.26 7.80 0.34
N TYR A 180 33.79 8.81 -0.41
CA TYR A 180 34.15 8.95 -1.83
C TYR A 180 35.66 9.15 -2.02
N LYS A 181 36.31 9.90 -1.12
CA LYS A 181 37.75 10.19 -1.17
C LYS A 181 38.64 8.97 -0.89
N TYR A 182 38.12 7.93 -0.22
CA TYR A 182 38.84 6.69 0.09
C TYR A 182 38.51 5.52 -0.86
N ILE A 183 37.58 5.70 -1.80
CA ILE A 183 37.22 4.69 -2.81
C ILE A 183 37.92 4.94 -4.15
N THR A 184 38.44 6.15 -4.40
CA THR A 184 39.14 6.53 -5.65
C THR A 184 40.68 6.48 -5.55
N LYS A 185 41.25 5.64 -4.68
CA LYS A 185 42.70 5.33 -4.70
C LYS A 185 42.95 3.84 -4.62
#